data_AF-A0A2T8TGY3-F1
#
_entry.id   AF-A0A2T8TGY3-F1
#
_cell.length_a   1.000
_cell.length_b   1.000
_cell.length_c   1.000
_cell.angle_alpha   90.00
_cell.angle_beta   90.00
_cell.angle_gamma   90.00
#
_symmetry.space_group_name_H-M   'P 1'
#
loop_
_entity.id
_entity.type
_entity.pdbx_description
1 polymer ?
#
loop_
_entity_poly.entity_id
_entity_poly.type
_entity_poly.pdbx_seq_one_letter_code
_entity_poly.pdbx_strand_id
1 'polypeptide(L)'
;MKVVYTPHLSSRATPPAKPTYGNVLSLSGNNWDDYGFKTTLNAKIYIENQAISFDFVVKLLIDGVDNTAIKLNELCSSGWDGVFPILGVNYITLPSDIDFYTILVSKIGEEGTITLLNELHDAGFMINVNHDKNAEKLIEYDGFKISLLRESGSSKAFQDGYLIFNKISSEIRDFQLNIVAKDSNVRAIPFKFKSSLLPYDINVIIGPNGIGKSHSLKSLVEYWLQTGMGDLSVLKENKHIPFDERPNISKLVLVSYSPFEDFNLDMEDNNLRDKQAYQYFGFRQKRNDGSIGISRNLPALNSSNSLLDMVLDDEKYKFIRGRVNKLNTVNEVLKSAIDYEQCALKLKPSERPTFFSHQAVSINSEQFFLIEDISTWLPNMDLLRDACSLNDGVVFIKNNNIVPLSSGQRLFAYIVVNVVASIRDNSLIVIDEPELFLHPTLEIEFVGLLKKILKPFRSKVILATHSLSITREVPSRCVHIFHDEGEGLEILPPPFETFGGNVQRISSYIFGDKSISKPFDEWLELQLKGIGDPEKLIEMLDEEINEEMIMKIMSLGKKYHGR
;
A
#
# COMPACT_ATOMS: atom_id res chain seq x y z
N MET A 1 5.39 -15.38 30.00
CA MET A 1 6.64 -15.10 29.25
C MET A 1 7.35 -13.99 30.00
N LYS A 2 8.67 -14.07 30.18
CA LYS A 2 9.43 -12.99 30.83
C LYS A 2 10.03 -12.04 29.80
N VAL A 3 10.28 -10.78 30.18
CA VAL A 3 11.01 -9.82 29.35
C VAL A 3 12.38 -9.57 29.98
N VAL A 4 13.44 -9.76 29.19
CA VAL A 4 14.83 -9.74 29.70
C VAL A 4 15.73 -8.91 28.80
N TYR A 5 16.37 -7.90 29.38
CA TYR A 5 17.42 -7.10 28.75
C TYR A 5 18.81 -7.71 28.98
N THR A 6 19.63 -7.76 27.93
CA THR A 6 21.03 -8.18 28.02
C THR A 6 21.96 -6.96 27.87
N PRO A 7 22.67 -6.55 28.93
CA PRO A 7 23.52 -5.37 28.90
C PRO A 7 24.81 -5.61 28.11
N HIS A 8 25.42 -4.53 27.64
CA HIS A 8 26.72 -4.51 26.95
C HIS A 8 26.85 -5.41 25.71
N LEU A 9 25.73 -5.83 25.12
CA LEU A 9 25.74 -6.55 23.86
C LEU A 9 26.01 -5.57 22.70
N SER A 10 26.71 -6.05 21.67
CA SER A 10 26.89 -5.28 20.43
C SER A 10 25.54 -4.94 19.81
N SER A 11 25.42 -3.72 19.26
CA SER A 11 24.18 -3.23 18.65
C SER A 11 23.71 -4.03 17.42
N ARG A 12 24.60 -4.84 16.83
CA ARG A 12 24.27 -5.75 15.70
C ARG A 12 23.98 -7.18 16.14
N ALA A 13 24.17 -7.51 17.42
CA ALA A 13 24.00 -8.87 17.91
C ALA A 13 22.54 -9.16 18.27
N THR A 14 22.06 -10.33 17.86
CA THR A 14 20.74 -10.83 18.22
C THR A 14 20.65 -11.05 19.74
N PRO A 15 19.57 -10.58 20.41
CA PRO A 15 19.34 -10.87 21.82
C PRO A 15 19.28 -12.40 22.08
N PRO A 16 19.92 -12.93 23.13
CA PRO A 16 20.03 -14.38 23.36
C PRO A 16 18.74 -15.02 23.92
N ALA A 17 18.60 -16.34 23.78
CA ALA A 17 17.40 -17.10 24.16
C ALA A 17 17.12 -17.24 25.67
N LYS A 18 18.10 -16.95 26.55
CA LYS A 18 18.03 -17.05 28.02
C LYS A 18 17.19 -18.25 28.54
N PRO A 19 17.62 -19.51 28.31
CA PRO A 19 16.81 -20.72 28.57
C PRO A 19 16.27 -20.88 29.99
N THR A 20 16.93 -20.27 30.98
CA THR A 20 16.54 -20.30 32.38
C THR A 20 15.17 -19.69 32.67
N TYR A 21 14.65 -18.84 31.76
CA TYR A 21 13.35 -18.19 31.91
C TYR A 21 12.22 -18.85 31.11
N GLY A 22 12.51 -19.93 30.36
CA GLY A 22 11.55 -20.55 29.44
C GLY A 22 11.19 -19.62 28.28
N ASN A 23 9.91 -19.26 28.15
CA ASN A 23 9.45 -18.33 27.12
C ASN A 23 9.89 -16.90 27.45
N VAL A 24 10.63 -16.26 26.54
CA VAL A 24 11.22 -14.93 26.77
C VAL A 24 11.07 -13.98 25.58
N LEU A 25 10.77 -12.71 25.88
CA LEU A 25 11.03 -11.57 25.01
C LEU A 25 12.41 -11.02 25.39
N SER A 26 13.41 -11.29 24.56
CA SER A 26 14.80 -10.94 24.81
C SER A 26 15.14 -9.62 24.12
N LEU A 27 15.74 -8.69 24.88
CA LEU A 27 16.08 -7.34 24.44
C LEU A 27 17.58 -7.08 24.54
N SER A 28 18.13 -6.25 23.66
CA SER A 28 19.50 -5.74 23.76
C SER A 28 19.61 -4.31 23.23
N GLY A 29 20.66 -3.59 23.62
CA GLY A 29 20.88 -2.21 23.20
C GLY A 29 21.05 -2.08 21.68
N ASN A 30 20.50 -1.00 21.11
CA ASN A 30 20.70 -0.60 19.72
C ASN A 30 21.16 0.86 19.66
N ASN A 31 21.98 1.22 18.66
CA ASN A 31 22.58 2.55 18.52
C ASN A 31 21.87 3.45 17.50
N TRP A 32 20.69 3.03 17.03
CA TRP A 32 19.88 3.78 16.08
C TRP A 32 19.44 5.12 16.66
N ASP A 33 19.66 6.18 15.88
CA ASP A 33 19.49 7.57 16.29
C ASP A 33 18.33 8.20 15.49
N ASP A 34 17.26 8.56 16.19
CA ASP A 34 16.10 9.26 15.68
C ASP A 34 16.21 10.75 16.07
N TYR A 35 16.98 11.52 15.30
CA TYR A 35 17.16 12.97 15.50
C TYR A 35 17.57 13.37 16.92
N GLY A 36 18.52 12.64 17.52
CA GLY A 36 19.04 12.85 18.87
C GLY A 36 18.52 11.85 19.90
N PHE A 37 17.43 11.12 19.59
CA PHE A 37 16.84 10.13 20.48
C PHE A 37 17.26 8.70 20.10
N LYS A 38 17.88 7.97 21.03
CA LYS A 38 18.30 6.57 20.91
C LYS A 38 17.46 5.68 21.81
N THR A 39 16.21 5.46 21.39
CA THR A 39 15.22 4.68 22.16
C THR A 39 15.11 3.22 21.73
N THR A 40 15.74 2.84 20.62
CA THR A 40 15.52 1.52 20.02
C THR A 40 16.28 0.43 20.75
N LEU A 41 15.63 -0.71 20.93
CA LEU A 41 16.20 -1.96 21.44
C LEU A 41 15.99 -3.07 20.39
N ASN A 42 17.03 -3.88 20.17
CA ASN A 42 16.84 -5.11 19.41
C ASN A 42 15.94 -6.05 20.20
N ALA A 43 15.06 -6.78 19.53
CA ALA A 43 14.13 -7.69 20.17
C ALA A 43 14.10 -9.06 19.48
N LYS A 44 13.92 -10.12 20.26
CA LYS A 44 13.62 -11.46 19.74
C LYS A 44 12.72 -12.22 20.70
N ILE A 45 11.73 -12.93 20.15
CA ILE A 45 10.84 -13.79 20.92
C ILE A 45 11.37 -15.23 20.85
N TYR A 46 11.50 -15.85 22.01
CA TYR A 46 11.82 -17.27 22.14
C TYR A 46 10.68 -18.00 22.84
N ILE A 47 10.17 -19.06 22.21
CA ILE A 47 9.17 -19.99 22.77
C ILE A 47 9.84 -21.35 22.85
N GLU A 48 9.85 -21.97 24.03
CA GLU A 48 10.50 -23.28 24.23
C GLU A 48 11.95 -23.32 23.70
N ASN A 49 12.70 -22.23 23.94
CA ASN A 49 14.07 -21.98 23.43
C ASN A 49 14.22 -21.86 21.91
N GLN A 50 13.13 -21.87 21.14
CA GLN A 50 13.16 -21.65 19.70
C GLN A 50 12.82 -20.20 19.37
N ALA A 51 13.66 -19.58 18.54
CA ALA A 51 13.40 -18.23 18.05
C ALA A 51 12.18 -18.23 17.12
N ILE A 52 11.24 -17.32 17.37
CA ILE A 52 10.18 -17.03 16.41
C ILE A 52 10.81 -16.28 15.22
N SER A 53 10.53 -16.75 14.01
CA SER A 53 10.89 -16.05 12.78
C SER A 53 9.95 -14.85 12.61
N PHE A 54 10.26 -13.78 13.32
CA PHE A 54 9.61 -12.47 13.25
C PHE A 54 10.69 -11.44 13.59
N ASP A 55 10.81 -10.44 12.74
CA ASP A 55 11.84 -9.41 12.86
C ASP A 55 11.15 -8.10 13.21
N PHE A 56 11.48 -7.58 14.38
CA PHE A 56 10.90 -6.37 14.94
C PHE A 56 11.89 -5.79 15.96
N VAL A 57 11.63 -4.56 16.38
CA VAL A 57 12.32 -3.92 17.49
C VAL A 57 11.33 -3.41 18.50
N VAL A 58 11.80 -3.11 19.70
CA VAL A 58 11.02 -2.42 20.72
C VAL A 58 11.68 -1.07 20.95
N LYS A 59 10.91 0.02 20.84
CA LYS A 59 11.36 1.34 21.27
C LYS A 59 10.95 1.54 22.72
N LEU A 60 11.86 2.03 23.56
CA LEU A 60 11.63 2.27 24.97
C LEU A 60 12.07 3.70 25.28
N LEU A 61 11.13 4.52 25.73
CA LEU A 61 11.35 5.90 26.15
C LEU A 61 11.36 5.96 27.68
N ILE A 62 12.46 6.44 28.25
CA ILE A 62 12.59 6.69 29.69
C ILE A 62 12.50 8.20 29.90
N ASP A 63 11.79 8.61 30.94
CA ASP A 63 11.63 10.01 31.33
C ASP A 63 12.98 10.74 31.46
N GLY A 64 13.16 11.84 30.72
CA GLY A 64 14.38 12.65 30.73
C GLY A 64 15.65 11.98 30.18
N VAL A 65 15.54 10.90 29.40
CA VAL A 65 16.68 10.14 28.89
C VAL A 65 16.65 10.06 27.36
N ASP A 66 17.70 10.57 26.73
CA ASP A 66 17.84 10.54 25.27
C ASP A 66 18.47 9.22 24.76
N ASN A 67 19.20 8.49 25.60
CA ASN A 67 19.82 7.21 25.24
C ASN A 67 19.42 6.08 26.19
N THR A 68 18.44 5.30 25.76
CA THR A 68 17.87 4.21 26.54
C THR A 68 18.87 3.09 26.81
N ALA A 69 19.64 2.67 25.81
CA ALA A 69 20.57 1.56 25.96
C ALA A 69 21.67 1.86 27.01
N ILE A 70 22.18 3.10 27.03
CA ILE A 70 23.13 3.55 28.07
C ILE A 70 22.47 3.47 29.45
N LYS A 71 21.26 4.04 29.58
CA LYS A 71 20.57 4.06 30.88
C LYS A 71 20.26 2.67 31.42
N LEU A 72 19.83 1.73 30.56
CA LEU A 72 19.58 0.34 30.96
C LEU A 72 20.86 -0.36 31.41
N ASN A 73 22.01 -0.11 30.77
CA ASN A 73 23.30 -0.66 31.20
C ASN A 73 23.74 -0.10 32.57
N GLU A 74 23.51 1.18 32.83
CA GLU A 74 23.77 1.80 34.14
C GLU A 74 22.90 1.19 35.24
N LEU A 75 21.62 0.95 34.96
CA LEU A 75 20.70 0.30 35.89
C LEU A 75 21.17 -1.12 36.21
N CYS A 76 21.59 -1.89 35.20
CA CYS A 76 22.18 -3.21 35.42
C CYS A 76 23.44 -3.15 36.28
N SER A 77 24.32 -2.19 36.01
CA SER A 77 25.53 -1.96 36.82
C SER A 77 25.22 -1.52 38.25
N SER A 78 24.04 -0.93 38.47
CA SER A 78 23.54 -0.48 39.77
C SER A 78 22.68 -1.52 40.50
N GLY A 79 22.59 -2.75 39.99
CA GLY A 79 21.95 -3.88 40.65
C GLY A 79 20.60 -4.33 40.08
N TRP A 80 20.09 -3.73 39.00
CA TRP A 80 18.95 -4.29 38.28
C TRP A 80 19.36 -5.56 37.51
N ASP A 81 18.61 -6.64 37.66
CA ASP A 81 18.93 -7.95 37.06
C ASP A 81 18.65 -8.04 35.56
N GLY A 82 18.14 -6.96 34.96
CA GLY A 82 17.75 -6.89 33.55
C GLY A 82 16.35 -7.47 33.27
N VAL A 83 15.59 -7.86 34.29
CA VAL A 83 14.24 -8.41 34.13
C VAL A 83 13.21 -7.31 34.37
N PHE A 84 12.24 -7.18 33.46
CA PHE A 84 11.16 -6.20 33.60
C PHE A 84 10.08 -6.67 34.58
N PRO A 85 9.31 -5.76 35.20
CA PRO A 85 9.33 -4.29 35.03
C PRO A 85 10.53 -3.61 35.71
N ILE A 86 10.88 -2.40 35.26
CA ILE A 86 11.98 -1.62 35.84
C ILE A 86 11.45 -0.80 37.02
N LEU A 87 11.67 -1.28 38.25
CA LEU A 87 11.14 -0.63 39.45
C LEU A 87 11.73 0.78 39.64
N GLY A 88 10.86 1.75 39.96
CA GLY A 88 11.25 3.13 40.24
C GLY A 88 11.65 3.96 39.03
N VAL A 89 11.48 3.44 37.81
CA VAL A 89 11.77 4.14 36.55
C VAL A 89 10.46 4.41 35.81
N ASN A 90 10.27 5.65 35.37
CA ASN A 90 9.13 6.02 34.54
C ASN A 90 9.48 5.83 33.06
N TYR A 91 8.79 4.91 32.39
CA TYR A 91 9.04 4.58 30.99
C TYR A 91 7.80 4.02 30.30
N ILE A 92 7.80 4.11 28.97
CA ILE A 92 6.86 3.44 28.07
C ILE A 92 7.62 2.72 26.96
N THR A 93 7.02 1.66 26.42
CA THR A 93 7.55 0.92 25.28
C THR A 93 6.58 0.92 24.12
N LEU A 94 7.09 0.63 22.92
CA LEU A 94 6.28 0.46 21.74
C LEU A 94 6.97 -0.53 20.79
N PRO A 95 6.33 -1.65 20.40
CA PRO A 95 6.87 -2.52 19.37
C PRO A 95 6.82 -1.84 18.00
N SER A 96 7.74 -2.22 17.10
CA SER A 96 7.83 -1.60 15.78
C SER A 96 6.79 -2.07 14.77
N ASP A 97 6.05 -3.15 15.06
CA ASP A 97 5.07 -3.74 14.17
C ASP A 97 3.88 -4.28 14.98
N ILE A 98 2.66 -4.04 14.50
CA ILE A 98 1.40 -4.47 15.13
C ILE A 98 1.25 -6.00 15.14
N ASP A 99 1.91 -6.73 14.24
CA ASP A 99 1.90 -8.20 14.25
C ASP A 99 2.53 -8.79 15.53
N PHE A 100 3.29 -7.99 16.28
CA PHE A 100 3.79 -8.36 17.61
C PHE A 100 2.68 -8.88 18.52
N TYR A 101 1.55 -8.17 18.58
CA TYR A 101 0.45 -8.51 19.47
C TYR A 101 -0.25 -9.81 19.05
N THR A 102 -0.51 -10.00 17.74
CA THR A 102 -1.19 -11.20 17.22
C THR A 102 -0.32 -12.44 17.37
N ILE A 103 1.00 -12.30 17.20
CA ILE A 103 1.99 -13.35 17.45
C ILE A 103 1.98 -13.75 18.92
N LEU A 104 2.03 -12.79 19.85
CA LEU A 104 1.99 -13.09 21.29
C LEU A 104 0.69 -13.78 21.68
N VAL A 105 -0.47 -13.26 21.26
CA VAL A 105 -1.77 -13.89 21.55
C VAL A 105 -1.81 -15.34 21.04
N SER A 106 -1.25 -15.59 19.85
CA SER A 106 -1.21 -16.93 19.26
C SER A 106 -0.24 -17.89 19.96
N LYS A 107 0.85 -17.37 20.57
CA LYS A 107 1.91 -18.20 21.18
C LYS A 107 1.77 -18.38 22.68
N ILE A 108 1.28 -17.39 23.41
CA ILE A 108 1.19 -17.41 24.89
C ILE A 108 -0.21 -17.10 25.41
N GLY A 109 -1.21 -16.96 24.53
CA GLY A 109 -2.59 -16.66 24.91
C GLY A 109 -2.81 -15.19 25.26
N GLU A 110 -4.09 -14.81 25.36
CA GLU A 110 -4.51 -13.43 25.63
C GLU A 110 -4.06 -12.95 27.02
N GLU A 111 -4.34 -13.72 28.08
CA GLU A 111 -3.94 -13.40 29.47
C GLU A 111 -2.41 -13.28 29.62
N GLY A 112 -1.67 -14.20 29.00
CA GLY A 112 -0.20 -14.17 29.00
C GLY A 112 0.35 -12.94 28.27
N THR A 113 -0.32 -12.52 27.20
CA THR A 113 0.03 -11.31 26.45
C THR A 113 -0.26 -10.06 27.25
N ILE A 114 -1.44 -9.95 27.87
CA ILE A 114 -1.81 -8.82 28.74
C ILE A 114 -0.80 -8.67 29.89
N THR A 115 -0.40 -9.78 30.51
CA THR A 115 0.63 -9.77 31.57
C THR A 115 1.95 -9.20 31.05
N LEU A 116 2.39 -9.63 29.87
CA LEU A 116 3.62 -9.14 29.25
C LEU A 116 3.55 -7.66 28.89
N LEU A 117 2.45 -7.19 28.29
CA LEU A 117 2.27 -5.77 27.95
C LEU A 117 2.28 -4.88 29.20
N ASN A 118 1.71 -5.38 30.30
CA ASN A 118 1.78 -4.73 31.60
C ASN A 118 3.20 -4.68 32.16
N GLU A 119 3.98 -5.78 32.12
CA GLU A 119 5.39 -5.78 32.58
C GLU A 119 6.29 -4.89 31.68
N LEU A 120 5.99 -4.83 30.37
CA LEU A 120 6.74 -4.06 29.38
C LEU A 120 6.36 -2.56 29.37
N HIS A 121 5.25 -2.17 29.99
CA HIS A 121 4.70 -0.81 29.91
C HIS A 121 4.42 -0.38 28.46
N ASP A 122 3.70 -1.22 27.70
CA ASP A 122 3.32 -0.89 26.32
C ASP A 122 2.49 0.41 26.27
N ALA A 123 2.91 1.38 25.46
CA ALA A 123 2.35 2.73 25.44
C ALA A 123 0.87 2.74 25.05
N GLY A 124 0.50 1.96 24.04
CA GLY A 124 -0.89 1.87 23.56
C GLY A 124 -1.79 1.26 24.63
N PHE A 125 -1.34 0.18 25.27
CA PHE A 125 -2.06 -0.49 26.34
C PHE A 125 -2.17 0.36 27.62
N MET A 126 -1.06 0.99 28.03
CA MET A 126 -1.02 1.82 29.25
C MET A 126 -1.99 3.00 29.18
N ILE A 127 -2.13 3.61 28.01
CA ILE A 127 -3.02 4.77 27.82
C ILE A 127 -4.47 4.36 27.63
N ASN A 128 -4.73 3.42 26.73
CA ASN A 128 -6.09 3.14 26.27
C ASN A 128 -6.82 2.07 27.11
N VAL A 129 -6.09 1.27 27.88
CA VAL A 129 -6.66 0.21 28.73
C VAL A 129 -6.45 0.52 30.21
N ASN A 130 -5.23 0.86 30.62
CA ASN A 130 -4.92 1.10 32.02
C ASN A 130 -5.18 2.55 32.48
N HIS A 131 -5.27 3.51 31.54
CA HIS A 131 -5.39 4.94 31.82
C HIS A 131 -4.28 5.46 32.76
N ASP A 132 -3.03 5.06 32.49
CA ASP A 132 -1.86 5.42 33.29
C ASP A 132 -1.44 6.88 33.04
N LYS A 133 -1.51 7.70 34.10
CA LYS A 133 -1.19 9.14 34.05
C LYS A 133 0.27 9.47 33.79
N ASN A 134 1.20 8.56 34.10
CA ASN A 134 2.61 8.77 33.80
C ASN A 134 2.89 8.48 32.32
N ALA A 135 2.25 7.45 31.76
CA ALA A 135 2.28 7.18 30.33
C ALA A 135 1.70 8.35 29.52
N GLU A 136 0.58 8.94 29.97
CA GLU A 136 -0.02 10.14 29.35
C GLU A 136 0.98 11.31 29.25
N LYS A 137 1.80 11.54 30.29
CA LYS A 137 2.83 12.58 30.24
C LYS A 137 3.97 12.24 29.29
N LEU A 138 4.38 10.96 29.23
CA LEU A 138 5.48 10.53 28.38
C LEU A 138 5.17 10.66 26.88
N ILE A 139 3.90 10.51 26.47
CA ILE A 139 3.52 10.68 25.07
C ILE A 139 3.50 12.14 24.59
N GLU A 140 3.48 13.10 25.52
CA GLU A 140 3.62 14.51 25.20
C GLU A 140 5.07 14.89 24.86
N TYR A 141 6.04 14.08 25.33
CA TYR A 141 7.47 14.32 25.13
C TYR A 141 7.90 14.18 23.68
N ASP A 142 8.86 15.00 23.24
CA ASP A 142 9.33 15.00 21.86
C ASP A 142 9.90 13.65 21.43
N GLY A 143 10.59 12.94 22.34
CA GLY A 143 11.11 11.60 22.09
C GLY A 143 10.02 10.59 21.68
N PHE A 144 8.78 10.75 22.16
CA PHE A 144 7.68 9.90 21.75
C PHE A 144 7.29 10.13 20.28
N LYS A 145 7.10 11.40 19.88
CA LYS A 145 6.68 11.76 18.52
C LYS A 145 7.80 11.57 17.50
N ILE A 146 9.02 11.93 17.86
CA ILE A 146 10.19 11.93 16.97
C ILE A 146 10.81 10.53 16.84
N SER A 147 10.84 9.76 17.94
CA SER A 147 11.47 8.44 17.94
C SER A 147 10.42 7.32 17.96
N LEU A 148 9.58 7.22 19.00
CA LEU A 148 8.65 6.07 19.13
C LEU A 148 7.66 5.97 17.95
N LEU A 149 7.10 7.09 17.51
CA LEU A 149 6.13 7.13 16.39
C LEU A 149 6.76 7.36 15.01
N ARG A 150 8.09 7.35 14.88
CA ARG A 150 8.77 7.65 13.60
C ARG A 150 8.28 6.74 12.48
N GLU A 151 8.28 5.43 12.74
CA GLU A 151 7.94 4.41 11.76
C GLU A 151 6.45 4.10 11.75
N SER A 152 5.92 3.82 10.55
CA SER A 152 4.50 3.52 10.34
C SER A 152 4.03 2.32 11.15
N GLY A 153 4.82 1.25 11.22
CA GLY A 153 4.48 0.07 12.02
C GLY A 153 4.35 0.38 13.51
N SER A 154 5.22 1.25 14.05
CA SER A 154 5.15 1.70 15.45
C SER A 154 3.93 2.60 15.69
N SER A 155 3.67 3.53 14.76
CA SER A 155 2.48 4.39 14.81
C SER A 155 1.19 3.56 14.80
N LYS A 156 1.13 2.52 13.94
CA LYS A 156 0.00 1.60 13.86
C LYS A 156 -0.14 0.77 15.14
N ALA A 157 0.97 0.25 15.68
CA ALA A 157 1.00 -0.49 16.93
C ALA A 157 0.46 0.34 18.10
N PHE A 158 0.78 1.64 18.16
CA PHE A 158 0.27 2.55 19.19
C PHE A 158 -1.23 2.82 19.03
N GLN A 159 -1.67 3.14 17.81
CA GLN A 159 -3.04 3.54 17.53
C GLN A 159 -4.05 2.39 17.65
N ASP A 160 -3.64 1.16 17.31
CA ASP A 160 -4.57 0.04 17.13
C ASP A 160 -4.15 -1.25 17.84
N GLY A 161 -2.93 -1.37 18.37
CA GLY A 161 -2.45 -2.61 19.00
C GLY A 161 -3.31 -3.07 20.18
N TYR A 162 -3.78 -2.13 20.99
CA TYR A 162 -4.65 -2.42 22.14
C TYR A 162 -6.06 -2.89 21.73
N LEU A 163 -6.53 -2.58 20.52
CA LEU A 163 -7.88 -2.94 20.06
C LEU A 163 -8.07 -4.46 19.95
N ILE A 164 -6.98 -5.20 19.75
CA ILE A 164 -6.97 -6.68 19.70
C ILE A 164 -7.59 -7.28 20.97
N PHE A 165 -7.38 -6.66 22.13
CA PHE A 165 -7.89 -7.12 23.43
C PHE A 165 -9.33 -6.68 23.72
N ASN A 166 -9.83 -5.66 23.00
CA ASN A 166 -11.21 -5.20 23.10
C ASN A 166 -12.15 -5.87 22.10
N LYS A 167 -11.63 -6.83 21.30
CA LYS A 167 -12.36 -7.49 20.19
C LYS A 167 -12.90 -6.49 19.17
N ILE A 168 -12.27 -5.33 19.05
CA ILE A 168 -12.57 -4.31 18.04
C ILE A 168 -11.63 -4.55 16.87
N SER A 169 -12.17 -4.76 15.68
CA SER A 169 -11.35 -4.85 14.47
C SER A 169 -10.75 -3.49 14.15
N SER A 170 -9.42 -3.44 14.00
CA SER A 170 -8.76 -2.27 13.43
C SER A 170 -9.22 -2.07 11.99
N GLU A 171 -9.59 -0.83 11.66
CA GLU A 171 -10.00 -0.38 10.33
C GLU A 171 -9.30 0.94 10.00
N ILE A 172 -9.01 1.17 8.72
CA ILE A 172 -8.48 2.45 8.25
C ILE A 172 -9.55 3.53 8.47
N ARG A 173 -9.15 4.61 9.15
CA ARG A 173 -10.02 5.76 9.49
C ARG A 173 -10.03 6.78 8.35
N ASP A 174 -11.09 7.58 8.31
CA ASP A 174 -11.11 8.79 7.49
C ASP A 174 -9.92 9.68 7.83
N PHE A 175 -9.32 10.32 6.83
CA PHE A 175 -8.28 11.32 7.04
C PHE A 175 -8.30 12.34 5.90
N GLN A 176 -7.76 13.52 6.15
CA GLN A 176 -7.57 14.57 5.17
C GLN A 176 -6.10 14.65 4.78
N LEU A 177 -5.83 14.60 3.47
CA LEU A 177 -4.52 14.92 2.92
C LEU A 177 -4.48 16.40 2.53
N ASN A 178 -3.51 17.14 3.06
CA ASN A 178 -3.27 18.54 2.72
C ASN A 178 -2.10 18.60 1.73
N ILE A 179 -2.35 18.89 0.46
CA ILE A 179 -1.30 19.05 -0.55
C ILE A 179 -0.96 20.51 -0.75
N VAL A 180 0.30 20.80 -1.10
CA VAL A 180 0.68 22.13 -1.61
C VAL A 180 0.51 22.13 -3.13
N ALA A 181 -0.39 22.97 -3.63
CA ALA A 181 -0.63 23.12 -5.07
C ALA A 181 0.41 24.06 -5.72
N LYS A 182 0.39 24.15 -7.06
CA LYS A 182 1.37 24.95 -7.84
C LYS A 182 1.34 26.45 -7.50
N ASP A 183 0.20 26.94 -7.05
CA ASP A 183 -0.01 28.31 -6.57
C ASP A 183 0.50 28.53 -5.13
N SER A 184 1.21 27.54 -4.56
CA SER A 184 1.71 27.50 -3.17
C SER A 184 0.62 27.49 -2.10
N ASN A 185 -0.65 27.37 -2.49
CA ASN A 185 -1.73 27.26 -1.52
C ASN A 185 -1.98 25.80 -1.14
N VAL A 186 -2.47 25.60 0.08
CA VAL A 186 -2.83 24.27 0.58
C VAL A 186 -4.21 23.88 0.07
N ARG A 187 -4.35 22.64 -0.42
CA ARG A 187 -5.62 22.03 -0.81
C ARG A 187 -5.85 20.75 -0.01
N ALA A 188 -7.07 20.61 0.51
CA ALA A 188 -7.47 19.50 1.33
C ALA A 188 -8.21 18.44 0.50
N ILE A 189 -7.84 17.17 0.68
CA ILE A 189 -8.50 16.01 0.07
C ILE A 189 -9.04 15.12 1.20
N PRO A 190 -10.35 15.16 1.47
CA PRO A 190 -10.93 14.41 2.57
C PRO A 190 -11.25 12.96 2.17
N PHE A 191 -10.34 12.02 2.41
CA PHE A 191 -10.58 10.61 2.11
C PHE A 191 -11.57 9.98 3.11
N LYS A 192 -12.57 9.28 2.56
CA LYS A 192 -13.67 8.66 3.33
C LYS A 192 -13.63 7.16 3.22
N PHE A 193 -13.55 6.47 4.37
CA PHE A 193 -13.45 5.01 4.45
C PHE A 193 -14.55 4.39 5.32
N LYS A 194 -15.32 5.20 6.04
CA LYS A 194 -16.43 4.75 6.90
C LYS A 194 -17.79 5.02 6.29
N SER A 195 -18.60 3.97 6.19
CA SER A 195 -20.01 4.03 5.78
C SER A 195 -20.74 2.80 6.32
N SER A 196 -22.01 2.96 6.69
CA SER A 196 -22.85 1.87 7.20
C SER A 196 -23.50 1.03 6.10
N LEU A 197 -23.60 1.53 4.87
CA LEU A 197 -24.37 0.91 3.79
C LEU A 197 -23.60 0.84 2.46
N LEU A 198 -22.99 1.94 2.05
CA LEU A 198 -22.27 2.03 0.77
C LEU A 198 -20.80 1.60 0.93
N PRO A 199 -20.19 1.01 -0.12
CA PRO A 199 -18.82 0.51 -0.07
C PRO A 199 -17.80 1.64 -0.16
N TYR A 200 -17.26 2.09 0.97
CA TYR A 200 -16.24 3.16 1.05
C TYR A 200 -14.82 2.59 1.03
N ASP A 201 -14.62 1.47 0.35
CA ASP A 201 -13.31 0.79 0.30
C ASP A 201 -12.34 1.45 -0.68
N ILE A 202 -12.86 2.26 -1.61
CA ILE A 202 -12.11 2.87 -2.71
C ILE A 202 -12.43 4.36 -2.76
N ASN A 203 -11.40 5.20 -2.71
CA ASN A 203 -11.50 6.63 -3.05
C ASN A 203 -10.87 6.88 -4.41
N VAL A 204 -11.48 7.79 -5.18
CA VAL A 204 -11.06 8.15 -6.53
C VAL A 204 -10.69 9.62 -6.60
N ILE A 205 -9.53 9.91 -7.17
CA ILE A 205 -9.12 11.23 -7.60
C ILE A 205 -9.26 11.28 -9.13
N ILE A 206 -10.08 12.19 -9.64
CA ILE A 206 -10.36 12.31 -11.08
C ILE A 206 -10.33 13.76 -11.54
N GLY A 207 -9.86 14.00 -12.76
CA GLY A 207 -9.77 15.33 -13.35
C GLY A 207 -8.88 15.33 -14.60
N PRO A 208 -8.73 16.46 -15.30
CA PRO A 208 -7.94 16.58 -16.53
C PRO A 208 -6.47 16.16 -16.40
N ASN A 209 -5.78 15.90 -17.52
CA ASN A 209 -4.36 15.53 -17.52
C ASN A 209 -3.51 16.70 -16.98
N GLY A 210 -2.47 16.40 -16.19
CA GLY A 210 -1.55 17.43 -15.68
C GLY A 210 -2.07 18.31 -14.54
N ILE A 211 -3.30 18.07 -14.05
CA ILE A 211 -3.96 18.82 -12.98
C ILE A 211 -3.37 18.56 -11.57
N GLY A 212 -2.54 17.52 -11.41
CA GLY A 212 -1.85 17.21 -10.14
C GLY A 212 -2.31 15.94 -9.41
N LYS A 213 -3.00 15.01 -10.08
CA LYS A 213 -3.45 13.75 -9.48
C LYS A 213 -2.29 12.89 -8.98
N SER A 214 -1.34 12.57 -9.85
CA SER A 214 -0.17 11.75 -9.51
C SER A 214 0.76 12.46 -8.51
N HIS A 215 0.85 13.80 -8.57
CA HIS A 215 1.50 14.60 -7.54
C HIS A 215 0.84 14.46 -6.16
N SER A 216 -0.50 14.37 -6.09
CA SER A 216 -1.24 14.16 -4.84
C SER A 216 -0.97 12.77 -4.27
N LEU A 217 -0.90 11.75 -5.14
CA LEU A 217 -0.50 10.40 -4.74
C LEU A 217 0.95 10.37 -4.23
N LYS A 218 1.88 11.07 -4.90
CA LYS A 218 3.27 11.21 -4.45
C LYS A 218 3.35 11.89 -3.09
N SER A 219 2.60 12.98 -2.91
CA SER A 219 2.52 13.73 -1.64
C SER A 219 2.03 12.82 -0.52
N LEU A 220 0.96 12.04 -0.75
CA LEU A 220 0.46 11.06 0.22
C LEU A 220 1.55 10.06 0.67
N VAL A 221 2.29 9.50 -0.29
CA VAL A 221 3.35 8.52 -0.02
C VAL A 221 4.49 9.16 0.77
N GLU A 222 5.00 10.30 0.32
CA GLU A 222 6.12 11.00 0.97
C GLU A 222 5.76 11.51 2.37
N TYR A 223 4.56 12.08 2.54
CA TYR A 223 4.10 12.55 3.84
C TYR A 223 3.90 11.42 4.84
N TRP A 224 3.35 10.28 4.41
CA TRP A 224 3.13 9.15 5.31
C TRP A 224 4.44 8.49 5.75
N LEU A 225 5.40 8.37 4.81
CA LEU A 225 6.73 7.83 5.05
C LEU A 225 7.69 8.82 5.74
N GLN A 226 7.32 10.10 5.81
CA GLN A 226 8.17 11.19 6.30
C GLN A 226 9.50 11.31 5.53
N THR A 227 9.41 11.24 4.20
CA THR A 227 10.56 11.36 3.28
C THR A 227 10.28 12.43 2.23
N GLY A 228 11.31 12.94 1.54
CA GLY A 228 11.13 13.97 0.51
C GLY A 228 10.41 15.20 1.05
N MET A 229 9.25 15.55 0.46
CA MET A 229 8.39 16.65 0.91
C MET A 229 7.80 16.42 2.32
N GLY A 230 7.76 15.17 2.78
CA GLY A 230 7.27 14.77 4.10
C GLY A 230 8.34 14.72 5.19
N ASP A 231 9.61 14.95 4.89
CA ASP A 231 10.65 14.96 5.91
C ASP A 231 10.35 16.01 6.99
N LEU A 232 10.57 15.66 8.25
CA LEU A 232 10.23 16.51 9.39
C LEU A 232 10.91 17.88 9.37
N SER A 233 12.13 17.97 8.83
CA SER A 233 12.83 19.25 8.70
C SER A 233 12.19 20.13 7.62
N VAL A 234 11.84 19.53 6.48
CA VAL A 234 11.18 20.20 5.34
C VAL A 234 9.78 20.68 5.73
N LEU A 235 8.99 19.85 6.44
CA LEU A 235 7.66 20.23 6.93
C LEU A 235 7.72 21.39 7.92
N LYS A 236 8.72 21.40 8.82
CA LYS A 236 8.93 22.49 9.79
C LYS A 236 9.33 23.80 9.10
N GLU A 237 10.24 23.73 8.13
CA GLU A 237 10.67 24.90 7.34
C GLU A 237 9.50 25.53 6.59
N ASN A 238 8.69 24.70 5.93
CA ASN A 238 7.52 25.13 5.17
C ASN A 238 6.27 25.41 6.01
N LYS A 239 6.32 25.15 7.33
CA LYS A 239 5.17 25.22 8.25
C LYS A 239 3.94 24.46 7.72
N HIS A 240 4.18 23.32 7.08
CA HIS A 240 3.16 22.54 6.41
C HIS A 240 2.70 21.36 7.29
N ILE A 241 1.39 21.19 7.41
CA ILE A 241 0.77 20.08 8.13
C ILE A 241 0.12 19.15 7.11
N PRO A 242 0.71 17.98 6.82
CA PRO A 242 0.30 17.13 5.71
C PRO A 242 -1.03 16.40 5.94
N PHE A 243 -1.38 16.13 7.20
CA PHE A 243 -2.61 15.42 7.57
C PHE A 243 -3.27 16.08 8.77
N ASP A 244 -4.60 16.02 8.83
CA ASP A 244 -5.36 16.35 10.04
C ASP A 244 -5.14 15.30 11.15
N GLU A 245 -5.20 14.02 10.78
CA GLU A 245 -4.84 12.86 11.59
C GLU A 245 -3.92 11.96 10.76
N ARG A 246 -2.79 11.50 11.33
CA ARG A 246 -1.89 10.58 10.62
C ARG A 246 -2.63 9.28 10.29
N PRO A 247 -2.69 8.85 9.02
CA PRO A 247 -3.41 7.64 8.63
C PRO A 247 -2.93 6.40 9.37
N ASN A 248 -3.87 5.64 9.96
CA ASN A 248 -3.61 4.41 10.72
C ASN A 248 -3.41 3.18 9.82
N ILE A 249 -2.47 3.29 8.88
CA ILE A 249 -2.19 2.28 7.86
C ILE A 249 -1.01 1.41 8.32
N SER A 250 -1.04 0.11 8.05
CA SER A 250 0.09 -0.79 8.34
C SER A 250 1.14 -0.78 7.22
N LYS A 251 0.71 -0.69 5.97
CA LYS A 251 1.55 -0.76 4.78
C LYS A 251 0.93 0.01 3.61
N LEU A 252 1.78 0.64 2.82
CA LEU A 252 1.39 1.33 1.58
C LEU A 252 1.91 0.54 0.38
N VAL A 253 1.03 0.18 -0.55
CA VAL A 253 1.40 -0.49 -1.81
C VAL A 253 1.07 0.46 -2.95
N LEU A 254 2.08 0.97 -3.65
CA LEU A 254 1.89 1.83 -4.81
C LEU A 254 1.97 1.02 -6.11
N VAL A 255 0.97 1.16 -6.96
CA VAL A 255 0.91 0.58 -8.30
C VAL A 255 0.84 1.71 -9.32
N SER A 256 1.90 1.92 -10.09
CA SER A 256 1.90 2.86 -11.22
C SER A 256 2.68 2.28 -12.39
N TYR A 257 2.03 2.20 -13.54
CA TYR A 257 2.64 1.74 -14.79
C TYR A 257 2.89 2.89 -15.77
N SER A 258 2.71 4.14 -15.34
CA SER A 258 3.17 5.28 -16.11
C SER A 258 4.70 5.39 -16.02
N PRO A 259 5.42 5.44 -17.15
CA PRO A 259 6.87 5.60 -17.15
C PRO A 259 7.32 7.03 -16.80
N PHE A 260 6.39 7.99 -16.82
CA PHE A 260 6.69 9.43 -16.68
C PHE A 260 6.52 9.94 -15.26
N GLU A 261 5.91 9.15 -14.38
CA GLU A 261 5.66 9.56 -13.01
C GLU A 261 6.89 9.42 -12.14
N ASP A 262 7.03 10.33 -11.18
CA ASP A 262 8.20 10.41 -10.33
C ASP A 262 7.92 9.99 -8.88
N PHE A 263 7.46 8.76 -8.71
CA PHE A 263 7.29 8.15 -7.40
C PHE A 263 8.60 7.62 -6.81
N ASN A 264 8.65 7.56 -5.47
CA ASN A 264 9.68 6.82 -4.74
C ASN A 264 9.60 5.33 -5.11
N LEU A 265 10.70 4.76 -5.60
CA LEU A 265 10.71 3.38 -6.11
C LEU A 265 11.05 2.36 -5.03
N ASP A 266 11.83 2.78 -4.05
CA ASP A 266 12.24 1.95 -2.93
C ASP A 266 12.51 2.81 -1.69
N MET A 267 12.85 2.14 -0.60
CA MET A 267 13.23 2.75 0.68
C MET A 267 14.72 2.59 0.95
N GLU A 268 15.55 2.29 -0.06
CA GLU A 268 16.95 1.96 0.15
C GLU A 268 17.81 3.16 0.52
N ASP A 269 17.52 4.33 -0.08
CA ASP A 269 18.21 5.60 0.23
C ASP A 269 17.68 6.30 1.48
N ASN A 270 16.53 5.86 1.99
CA ASN A 270 15.88 6.50 3.13
C ASN A 270 16.44 5.97 4.44
N ASN A 271 16.64 6.88 5.40
CA ASN A 271 17.21 6.55 6.71
C ASN A 271 16.13 5.98 7.66
N LEU A 272 15.35 5.00 7.19
CA LEU A 272 14.24 4.32 7.89
C LEU A 272 14.58 2.83 8.09
N ARG A 273 14.13 2.22 9.20
CA ARG A 273 14.36 0.78 9.44
C ARG A 273 13.27 -0.07 8.81
N ASP A 274 12.01 0.38 8.88
CA ASP A 274 10.89 -0.34 8.27
C ASP A 274 10.83 -0.13 6.76
N LYS A 275 11.73 -0.82 6.04
CA LYS A 275 11.76 -0.83 4.57
C LYS A 275 10.58 -1.59 3.96
N GLN A 276 9.81 -2.36 4.75
CA GLN A 276 8.70 -3.16 4.25
C GLN A 276 7.34 -2.43 4.32
N ALA A 277 7.29 -1.27 5.00
CA ALA A 277 6.12 -0.39 5.07
C ALA A 277 5.65 0.13 3.71
N TYR A 278 6.53 0.18 2.71
CA TYR A 278 6.22 0.67 1.37
C TYR A 278 6.69 -0.31 0.32
N GLN A 279 5.83 -0.59 -0.66
CA GLN A 279 6.18 -1.38 -1.82
C GLN A 279 5.68 -0.72 -3.09
N TYR A 280 6.58 -0.51 -4.05
CA TYR A 280 6.24 -0.06 -5.38
C TYR A 280 6.14 -1.24 -6.37
N PHE A 281 5.13 -1.20 -7.23
CA PHE A 281 4.99 -2.05 -8.40
C PHE A 281 4.74 -1.21 -9.65
N GLY A 282 5.57 -1.39 -10.67
CA GLY A 282 5.49 -0.62 -11.90
C GLY A 282 6.52 -1.06 -12.92
N PHE A 283 6.82 -0.18 -13.88
CA PHE A 283 7.91 -0.41 -14.86
C PHE A 283 9.24 0.24 -14.47
N ARG A 284 9.22 1.19 -13.53
CA ARG A 284 10.42 1.91 -13.09
C ARG A 284 11.18 1.07 -12.06
N GLN A 285 12.51 1.04 -12.15
CA GLN A 285 13.37 0.45 -11.15
C GLN A 285 14.64 1.28 -11.01
N LYS A 286 15.18 1.31 -9.81
CA LYS A 286 16.52 1.85 -9.57
C LYS A 286 17.57 0.85 -10.06
N ARG A 287 18.59 1.35 -10.76
CA ARG A 287 19.75 0.57 -11.22
C ARG A 287 20.87 0.65 -10.20
N ASN A 288 21.85 -0.26 -10.32
CA ASN A 288 23.01 -0.32 -9.42
C ASN A 288 23.84 0.98 -9.39
N ASP A 289 23.78 1.78 -10.46
CA ASP A 289 24.44 3.09 -10.55
C ASP A 289 23.62 4.24 -9.94
N GLY A 290 22.47 3.93 -9.32
CA GLY A 290 21.54 4.90 -8.75
C GLY A 290 20.58 5.54 -9.76
N SER A 291 20.76 5.31 -11.07
CA SER A 291 19.88 5.86 -12.09
C SER A 291 18.53 5.13 -12.13
N ILE A 292 17.47 5.84 -12.53
CA ILE A 292 16.15 5.25 -12.71
C ILE A 292 16.03 4.72 -14.14
N GLY A 293 15.79 3.43 -14.27
CA GLY A 293 15.53 2.74 -15.54
C GLY A 293 14.07 2.32 -15.67
N ILE A 294 13.64 2.09 -16.91
CA ILE A 294 12.34 1.48 -17.23
C ILE A 294 12.59 0.05 -17.73
N SER A 295 11.88 -0.92 -17.17
CA SER A 295 11.92 -2.33 -17.55
C SER A 295 10.52 -2.86 -17.81
N ARG A 296 10.24 -3.22 -19.07
CA ARG A 296 8.94 -3.79 -19.47
C ARG A 296 8.65 -5.14 -18.79
N ASN A 297 9.69 -5.90 -18.45
CA ASN A 297 9.55 -7.23 -17.85
C ASN A 297 9.51 -7.20 -16.32
N LEU A 298 9.70 -6.04 -15.70
CA LEU A 298 9.65 -5.90 -14.24
C LEU A 298 8.34 -6.40 -13.61
N PRO A 299 7.15 -6.19 -14.21
CA PRO A 299 5.91 -6.70 -13.61
C PRO A 299 5.83 -8.23 -13.62
N ALA A 300 6.37 -8.86 -14.67
CA ALA A 300 6.48 -10.32 -14.76
C ALA A 300 7.46 -10.85 -13.71
N LEU A 301 8.67 -10.29 -13.63
CA LEU A 301 9.66 -10.63 -12.61
C LEU A 301 9.09 -10.50 -11.19
N ASN A 302 8.45 -9.38 -10.89
CA ASN A 302 7.82 -9.13 -9.61
C ASN A 302 6.71 -10.13 -9.33
N SER A 303 5.89 -10.50 -10.32
CA SER A 303 4.82 -11.49 -10.12
C SER A 303 5.36 -12.85 -9.71
N SER A 304 6.46 -13.30 -10.33
CA SER A 304 7.09 -14.58 -9.99
C SER A 304 7.66 -14.56 -8.57
N ASN A 305 8.37 -13.48 -8.22
CA ASN A 305 8.91 -13.31 -6.87
C ASN A 305 7.81 -13.22 -5.82
N SER A 306 6.79 -12.40 -6.07
CA SER A 306 5.63 -12.21 -5.22
C SER A 306 4.90 -13.52 -4.98
N LEU A 307 4.76 -14.39 -5.99
CA LEU A 307 4.15 -15.69 -5.81
C LEU A 307 4.93 -16.58 -4.84
N LEU A 308 6.26 -16.57 -4.92
CA LEU A 308 7.12 -17.31 -4.00
C LEU A 308 7.14 -16.70 -2.58
N ASP A 309 7.21 -15.38 -2.48
CA ASP A 309 7.17 -14.63 -1.21
C ASP A 309 5.85 -14.84 -0.46
N MET A 310 4.75 -14.91 -1.21
CA MET A 310 3.42 -15.13 -0.68
C MET A 310 3.30 -16.47 0.02
N VAL A 311 3.83 -17.53 -0.59
CA VAL A 311 3.75 -18.86 0.01
C VAL A 311 4.68 -19.00 1.21
N LEU A 312 5.85 -18.36 1.16
CA LEU A 312 6.71 -18.21 2.33
C LEU A 312 5.99 -17.51 3.49
N ASP A 313 5.29 -16.41 3.21
CA ASP A 313 4.54 -15.64 4.21
C ASP A 313 3.40 -16.46 4.82
N ASP A 314 2.59 -17.12 3.99
CA ASP A 314 1.49 -17.97 4.43
C ASP A 314 1.99 -19.09 5.35
N GLU A 315 3.09 -19.77 5.00
CA GLU A 315 3.66 -20.84 5.81
C GLU A 315 4.32 -20.33 7.09
N LYS A 316 5.10 -19.23 7.00
CA LYS A 316 5.79 -18.62 8.13
C LYS A 316 4.81 -18.21 9.22
N TYR A 317 3.64 -17.69 8.85
CA TYR A 317 2.67 -17.13 9.77
C TYR A 317 1.38 -17.94 9.91
N LYS A 318 1.33 -19.18 9.40
CA LYS A 318 0.15 -20.07 9.52
C LYS A 318 -0.31 -20.33 10.97
N PHE A 319 0.58 -20.12 11.94
CA PHE A 319 0.23 -20.26 13.36
C PHE A 319 -0.62 -19.10 13.89
N ILE A 320 -0.68 -17.97 13.19
CA ILE A 320 -1.49 -16.81 13.58
C ILE A 320 -2.95 -17.10 13.21
N ARG A 321 -3.80 -17.17 14.22
CA ARG A 321 -5.23 -17.47 14.03
C ARG A 321 -5.91 -16.36 13.24
N GLY A 322 -6.70 -16.74 12.23
CA GLY A 322 -7.49 -15.80 11.43
C GLY A 322 -6.67 -15.00 10.39
N ARG A 323 -5.36 -15.27 10.25
CA ARG A 323 -4.57 -14.67 9.17
C ARG A 323 -5.08 -15.14 7.82
N VAL A 324 -5.25 -14.21 6.90
CA VAL A 324 -5.71 -14.48 5.54
C VAL A 324 -4.63 -15.29 4.80
N ASN A 325 -5.03 -16.38 4.15
CA ASN A 325 -4.15 -17.13 3.26
C ASN A 325 -4.09 -16.40 1.90
N LYS A 326 -2.93 -15.87 1.56
CA LYS A 326 -2.74 -15.03 0.38
C LYS A 326 -2.83 -15.83 -0.91
N LEU A 327 -2.26 -17.04 -0.96
CA LEU A 327 -2.31 -17.87 -2.18
C LEU A 327 -3.76 -18.25 -2.53
N ASN A 328 -4.56 -18.65 -1.55
CA ASN A 328 -5.98 -18.91 -1.72
C ASN A 328 -6.72 -17.65 -2.18
N THR A 329 -6.40 -16.49 -1.61
CA THR A 329 -7.00 -15.22 -2.02
C THR A 329 -6.69 -14.90 -3.49
N VAL A 330 -5.44 -15.06 -3.94
CA VAL A 330 -5.09 -14.89 -5.36
C VAL A 330 -5.89 -15.85 -6.23
N ASN A 331 -5.99 -17.12 -5.83
CA ASN A 331 -6.76 -18.11 -6.58
C ASN A 331 -8.25 -17.76 -6.66
N GLU A 332 -8.88 -17.37 -5.55
CA GLU A 332 -10.29 -16.97 -5.53
C GLU A 332 -10.56 -15.72 -6.39
N VAL A 333 -9.66 -14.75 -6.34
CA VAL A 333 -9.78 -13.49 -7.10
C VAL A 333 -9.58 -13.76 -8.59
N LEU A 334 -8.45 -14.37 -8.98
CA LEU A 334 -8.13 -14.58 -10.39
C LEU A 334 -9.03 -15.60 -11.07
N LYS A 335 -9.48 -16.66 -10.38
CA LYS A 335 -10.42 -17.65 -10.98
C LYS A 335 -11.77 -17.06 -11.35
N SER A 336 -12.11 -15.88 -10.83
CA SER A 336 -13.33 -15.18 -11.24
C SER A 336 -13.20 -14.38 -12.54
N ALA A 337 -11.98 -14.21 -13.05
CA ALA A 337 -11.67 -13.49 -14.30
C ALA A 337 -10.96 -14.36 -15.34
N ILE A 338 -10.19 -15.35 -14.89
CA ILE A 338 -9.36 -16.23 -15.71
C ILE A 338 -9.74 -17.68 -15.39
N ASP A 339 -10.09 -18.44 -16.42
CA ASP A 339 -10.45 -19.84 -16.28
C ASP A 339 -9.18 -20.71 -16.29
N TYR A 340 -8.66 -21.00 -15.09
CA TYR A 340 -7.47 -21.82 -14.89
C TYR A 340 -7.58 -22.76 -13.70
N GLU A 341 -6.76 -23.80 -13.68
CA GLU A 341 -6.71 -24.79 -12.59
C GLU A 341 -5.59 -24.44 -11.60
N GLN A 342 -4.38 -24.21 -12.12
CA GLN A 342 -3.15 -24.02 -11.36
C GLN A 342 -2.32 -22.83 -11.83
N CYS A 343 -1.65 -22.17 -10.90
CA CYS A 343 -0.57 -21.23 -11.19
C CYS A 343 0.76 -21.98 -11.26
N ALA A 344 1.67 -21.54 -12.11
CA ALA A 344 2.98 -22.16 -12.25
C ALA A 344 4.07 -21.13 -12.60
N LEU A 345 5.33 -21.54 -12.40
CA LEU A 345 6.52 -20.82 -12.84
C LEU A 345 7.31 -21.67 -13.82
N LYS A 346 7.79 -21.05 -14.90
CA LYS A 346 8.65 -21.75 -15.87
C LYS A 346 9.99 -22.10 -15.26
N LEU A 347 10.49 -23.31 -15.49
CA LEU A 347 11.83 -23.76 -15.07
C LEU A 347 12.87 -23.45 -16.16
N LYS A 348 14.12 -23.23 -15.74
CA LYS A 348 15.24 -23.02 -16.68
C LYS A 348 15.59 -24.33 -17.41
N PRO A 349 15.96 -24.29 -18.71
CA PRO A 349 16.21 -25.50 -19.51
C PRO A 349 17.35 -26.42 -18.99
N SER A 350 18.32 -25.85 -18.27
CA SER A 350 19.49 -26.58 -17.74
C SER A 350 19.17 -27.44 -16.52
N GLU A 351 18.00 -27.26 -15.91
CA GLU A 351 17.59 -28.02 -14.74
C GLU A 351 16.76 -29.23 -15.16
N ARG A 352 17.43 -30.35 -15.40
CA ARG A 352 16.74 -31.60 -15.69
C ARG A 352 16.00 -32.08 -14.44
N PRO A 353 14.74 -32.57 -14.57
CA PRO A 353 13.72 -32.46 -13.53
C PRO A 353 13.82 -33.51 -12.42
N THR A 354 14.94 -34.22 -12.24
CA THR A 354 15.00 -35.30 -11.23
C THR A 354 14.68 -34.77 -9.83
N PHE A 355 15.09 -33.54 -9.52
CA PHE A 355 14.81 -32.89 -8.24
C PHE A 355 13.36 -32.38 -8.10
N PHE A 356 12.74 -31.89 -9.19
CA PHE A 356 11.38 -31.30 -9.20
C PHE A 356 10.29 -32.24 -9.74
N SER A 357 10.63 -33.50 -10.01
CA SER A 357 9.85 -34.41 -10.87
C SER A 357 8.38 -34.63 -10.47
N HIS A 358 8.06 -34.49 -9.18
CA HIS A 358 6.71 -34.76 -8.67
C HIS A 358 5.80 -33.52 -8.72
N GLN A 359 6.36 -32.34 -9.00
CA GLN A 359 5.68 -31.05 -8.93
C GLN A 359 6.00 -30.16 -10.14
N ALA A 360 6.63 -30.75 -11.15
CA ALA A 360 6.88 -30.13 -12.43
C ALA A 360 6.03 -30.83 -13.50
N VAL A 361 5.50 -30.04 -14.45
CA VAL A 361 4.76 -30.54 -15.59
C VAL A 361 5.43 -30.13 -16.90
N SER A 362 5.38 -31.03 -17.88
CA SER A 362 5.92 -30.80 -19.22
C SER A 362 4.81 -30.34 -20.16
N ILE A 363 4.94 -29.14 -20.72
CA ILE A 363 4.02 -28.59 -21.72
C ILE A 363 4.84 -28.06 -22.89
N ASN A 364 4.62 -28.58 -24.10
CA ASN A 364 5.32 -28.16 -25.32
C ASN A 364 6.86 -28.15 -25.20
N SER A 365 7.44 -29.18 -24.59
CA SER A 365 8.89 -29.32 -24.34
C SER A 365 9.48 -28.31 -23.35
N GLU A 366 8.65 -27.51 -22.68
CA GLU A 366 9.02 -26.65 -21.57
C GLU A 366 8.55 -27.26 -20.24
N GLN A 367 9.24 -26.94 -19.15
CA GLN A 367 8.95 -27.45 -17.82
C GLN A 367 8.40 -26.33 -16.94
N PHE A 368 7.37 -26.63 -16.15
CA PHE A 368 6.71 -25.68 -15.28
C PHE A 368 6.57 -26.25 -13.88
N PHE A 369 7.01 -25.49 -12.87
CA PHE A 369 6.83 -25.81 -11.47
C PHE A 369 5.43 -25.37 -11.01
N LEU A 370 4.63 -26.31 -10.53
CA LEU A 370 3.27 -26.07 -10.07
C LEU A 370 3.27 -25.49 -8.65
N ILE A 371 2.48 -24.43 -8.45
CA ILE A 371 2.38 -23.72 -7.17
C ILE A 371 1.26 -24.36 -6.35
N GLU A 372 1.52 -25.57 -5.87
CA GLU A 372 0.65 -26.33 -4.97
C GLU A 372 1.51 -26.97 -3.89
N ASP A 373 1.24 -26.76 -2.60
CA ASP A 373 1.97 -27.40 -1.50
C ASP A 373 3.51 -27.16 -1.49
N ILE A 374 3.91 -25.89 -1.53
CA ILE A 374 5.31 -25.45 -1.37
C ILE A 374 5.82 -25.66 0.07
N SER A 375 4.98 -26.10 1.00
CA SER A 375 5.37 -26.34 2.41
C SER A 375 6.60 -27.26 2.53
N THR A 376 6.72 -28.22 1.61
CA THR A 376 7.85 -29.14 1.47
C THR A 376 9.16 -28.49 0.98
N TRP A 377 9.08 -27.30 0.38
CA TRP A 377 10.19 -26.58 -0.26
C TRP A 377 10.68 -25.35 0.51
N LEU A 378 10.05 -25.01 1.63
CA LEU A 378 10.46 -23.88 2.48
C LEU A 378 11.98 -23.82 2.77
N PRO A 379 12.69 -24.94 3.03
CA PRO A 379 14.14 -24.90 3.28
C PRO A 379 14.98 -24.58 2.04
N ASN A 380 14.44 -24.71 0.83
CA ASN A 380 15.16 -24.65 -0.45
C ASN A 380 14.63 -23.54 -1.36
N MET A 381 14.00 -22.50 -0.81
CA MET A 381 13.36 -21.44 -1.62
C MET A 381 14.33 -20.66 -2.49
N ASP A 382 15.58 -20.46 -2.04
CA ASP A 382 16.60 -19.80 -2.85
C ASP A 382 16.96 -20.66 -4.07
N LEU A 383 17.10 -21.97 -3.88
CA LEU A 383 17.30 -22.92 -4.98
C LEU A 383 16.11 -22.90 -5.95
N LEU A 384 14.88 -22.84 -5.44
CA LEU A 384 13.69 -22.75 -6.28
C LEU A 384 13.65 -21.44 -7.09
N ARG A 385 14.04 -20.30 -6.49
CA ARG A 385 14.16 -19.02 -7.20
C ARG A 385 15.20 -19.10 -8.32
N ASP A 386 16.34 -19.71 -8.04
CA ASP A 386 17.41 -19.91 -9.01
C ASP A 386 17.01 -20.88 -10.13
N ALA A 387 16.15 -21.86 -9.83
CA ALA A 387 15.61 -22.82 -10.79
C ALA A 387 14.63 -22.21 -11.78
N CYS A 388 13.86 -21.21 -11.36
CA CYS A 388 12.80 -20.62 -12.15
C CYS A 388 13.29 -19.52 -13.10
N SER A 389 12.69 -19.47 -14.29
CA SER A 389 12.80 -18.36 -15.24
C SER A 389 11.88 -17.22 -14.82
N LEU A 390 12.22 -16.54 -13.72
CA LEU A 390 11.33 -15.54 -13.08
C LEU A 390 10.88 -14.41 -14.00
N ASN A 391 11.66 -14.05 -15.03
CA ASN A 391 11.32 -13.02 -16.01
C ASN A 391 10.14 -13.38 -16.92
N ASP A 392 9.75 -14.66 -17.00
CA ASP A 392 8.60 -15.11 -17.78
C ASP A 392 7.26 -14.81 -17.08
N GLY A 393 7.32 -14.48 -15.78
CA GLY A 393 6.16 -14.19 -14.95
C GLY A 393 5.39 -15.45 -14.53
N VAL A 394 4.35 -15.23 -13.73
CA VAL A 394 3.40 -16.28 -13.39
C VAL A 394 2.64 -16.72 -14.64
N VAL A 395 2.53 -18.04 -14.82
CA VAL A 395 1.71 -18.65 -15.88
C VAL A 395 0.54 -19.42 -15.28
N PHE A 396 -0.51 -19.59 -16.08
CA PHE A 396 -1.74 -20.27 -15.68
C PHE A 396 -1.94 -21.51 -16.54
N ILE A 397 -2.27 -22.63 -15.90
CA ILE A 397 -2.41 -23.94 -16.54
C ILE A 397 -3.85 -24.43 -16.37
N LYS A 398 -4.39 -24.99 -17.46
CA LYS A 398 -5.68 -25.69 -17.49
C LYS A 398 -5.60 -26.87 -18.45
N ASN A 399 -6.09 -28.04 -18.04
CA ASN A 399 -6.10 -29.25 -18.87
C ASN A 399 -4.71 -29.53 -19.50
N ASN A 400 -3.64 -29.39 -18.71
CA ASN A 400 -2.25 -29.55 -19.13
C ASN A 400 -1.81 -28.63 -20.30
N ASN A 401 -2.43 -27.46 -20.45
CA ASN A 401 -2.08 -26.44 -21.42
C ASN A 401 -1.94 -25.07 -20.76
N ILE A 402 -1.10 -24.20 -21.33
CA ILE A 402 -0.98 -22.81 -20.88
C ILE A 402 -2.22 -22.04 -21.31
N VAL A 403 -2.86 -21.34 -20.39
CA VAL A 403 -3.99 -20.46 -20.68
C VAL A 403 -3.47 -19.21 -21.42
N PRO A 404 -3.91 -18.95 -22.66
CA PRO A 404 -3.49 -17.77 -23.39
C PRO A 404 -4.15 -16.51 -22.81
N LEU A 405 -3.35 -15.56 -22.36
CA LEU A 405 -3.81 -14.26 -21.87
C LEU A 405 -3.43 -13.13 -22.83
N SER A 406 -4.38 -12.20 -23.06
CA SER A 406 -4.07 -10.90 -23.67
C SER A 406 -3.05 -10.13 -22.83
N SER A 407 -2.41 -9.11 -23.42
CA SER A 407 -1.46 -8.25 -22.70
C SER A 407 -2.08 -7.59 -21.47
N GLY A 408 -3.31 -7.07 -21.60
CA GLY A 408 -4.06 -6.46 -20.50
C GLY A 408 -4.40 -7.45 -19.39
N GLN A 409 -4.94 -8.62 -19.73
CA GLN A 409 -5.24 -9.67 -18.73
C GLN A 409 -3.99 -10.17 -18.01
N ARG A 410 -2.85 -10.27 -18.72
CA ARG A 410 -1.58 -10.70 -18.14
C ARG A 410 -1.03 -9.67 -17.16
N LEU A 411 -0.98 -8.39 -17.55
CA LEU A 411 -0.56 -7.31 -16.65
C LEU A 411 -1.48 -7.25 -15.43
N PHE A 412 -2.79 -7.36 -15.66
CA PHE A 412 -3.77 -7.41 -14.58
C PHE A 412 -3.50 -8.56 -13.59
N ALA A 413 -3.26 -9.78 -14.09
CA ALA A 413 -2.93 -10.91 -13.25
C ALA A 413 -1.66 -10.66 -12.42
N TYR A 414 -0.63 -10.03 -13.01
CA TYR A 414 0.57 -9.63 -12.29
C TYR A 414 0.28 -8.62 -11.19
N ILE A 415 -0.58 -7.63 -11.43
CA ILE A 415 -0.99 -6.65 -10.41
C ILE A 415 -1.63 -7.37 -9.22
N VAL A 416 -2.58 -8.27 -9.46
CA VAL A 416 -3.25 -9.02 -8.39
C VAL A 416 -2.25 -9.83 -7.57
N VAL A 417 -1.38 -10.60 -8.23
CA VAL A 417 -0.36 -11.41 -7.54
C VAL A 417 0.57 -10.51 -6.69
N ASN A 418 1.06 -9.42 -7.27
CA ASN A 418 1.97 -8.49 -6.60
C ASN A 418 1.31 -7.81 -5.39
N VAL A 419 0.09 -7.28 -5.57
CA VAL A 419 -0.66 -6.61 -4.51
C VAL A 419 -0.95 -7.59 -3.38
N VAL A 420 -1.49 -8.78 -3.67
CA VAL A 420 -1.85 -9.76 -2.63
C VAL A 420 -0.62 -10.32 -1.91
N ALA A 421 0.52 -10.50 -2.59
CA ALA A 421 1.74 -10.90 -1.91
C ALA A 421 2.20 -9.85 -0.89
N SER A 422 2.11 -8.58 -1.27
CA SER A 422 2.62 -7.45 -0.48
C SER A 422 1.66 -7.01 0.63
N ILE A 423 0.34 -7.15 0.44
CA ILE A 423 -0.69 -6.63 1.34
C ILE A 423 -0.59 -7.25 2.74
N ARG A 424 -0.91 -6.44 3.74
CA ARG A 424 -1.11 -6.79 5.14
C ARG A 424 -2.49 -6.28 5.59
N ASP A 425 -2.92 -6.67 6.78
CA ASP A 425 -4.16 -6.12 7.34
C ASP A 425 -4.07 -4.61 7.49
N ASN A 426 -5.11 -3.88 7.08
CA ASN A 426 -5.17 -2.42 7.05
C ASN A 426 -4.07 -1.76 6.21
N SER A 427 -3.79 -2.34 5.04
CA SER A 427 -2.95 -1.69 4.03
C SER A 427 -3.74 -0.65 3.23
N LEU A 428 -3.04 0.36 2.74
CA LEU A 428 -3.55 1.29 1.74
C LEU A 428 -2.87 0.99 0.40
N ILE A 429 -3.68 0.63 -0.59
CA ILE A 429 -3.21 0.46 -1.95
C ILE A 429 -3.43 1.77 -2.69
N VAL A 430 -2.37 2.32 -3.26
CA VAL A 430 -2.40 3.53 -4.08
C VAL A 430 -2.22 3.11 -5.53
N ILE A 431 -3.12 3.54 -6.41
CA ILE A 431 -3.12 3.13 -7.81
C ILE A 431 -3.17 4.37 -8.68
N ASP A 432 -2.28 4.44 -9.65
CA ASP A 432 -2.16 5.56 -10.57
C ASP A 432 -2.42 5.09 -12.00
N GLU A 433 -3.43 5.69 -12.63
CA GLU A 433 -3.90 5.46 -14.00
C GLU A 433 -3.98 3.97 -14.40
N PRO A 434 -4.77 3.15 -13.68
CA PRO A 434 -4.91 1.73 -14.01
C PRO A 434 -5.47 1.46 -15.41
N GLU A 435 -6.19 2.43 -15.99
CA GLU A 435 -6.77 2.36 -17.34
C GLU A 435 -5.75 2.38 -18.48
N LEU A 436 -4.50 2.82 -18.27
CA LEU A 436 -3.50 2.96 -19.34
C LEU A 436 -3.28 1.67 -20.15
N PHE A 437 -3.59 0.51 -19.56
CA PHE A 437 -3.36 -0.81 -20.15
C PHE A 437 -4.57 -1.74 -20.04
N LEU A 438 -5.74 -1.22 -19.64
CA LEU A 438 -6.95 -2.00 -19.44
C LEU A 438 -8.03 -1.55 -20.43
N HIS A 439 -8.71 -2.50 -21.06
CA HIS A 439 -9.94 -2.22 -21.79
C HIS A 439 -11.04 -1.83 -20.78
N PRO A 440 -12.01 -0.95 -21.11
CA PRO A 440 -13.04 -0.52 -20.16
C PRO A 440 -13.78 -1.64 -19.42
N THR A 441 -14.04 -2.76 -20.10
CA THR A 441 -14.62 -3.97 -19.47
C THR A 441 -13.73 -4.54 -18.36
N LEU A 442 -12.42 -4.57 -18.57
CA LEU A 442 -11.44 -5.02 -17.59
C LEU A 442 -11.28 -4.03 -16.44
N GLU A 443 -11.56 -2.74 -16.62
CA GLU A 443 -11.54 -1.74 -15.54
C GLU A 443 -12.65 -1.98 -14.51
N ILE A 444 -13.86 -2.32 -14.96
CA ILE A 444 -14.98 -2.64 -14.06
C ILE A 444 -14.68 -3.94 -13.30
N GLU A 445 -14.17 -4.93 -14.02
CA GLU A 445 -13.72 -6.19 -13.42
C GLU A 445 -12.59 -5.95 -12.39
N PHE A 446 -11.62 -5.09 -12.72
CA PHE A 446 -10.55 -4.65 -11.83
C PHE A 446 -11.09 -4.12 -10.50
N VAL A 447 -12.06 -3.20 -10.54
CA VAL A 447 -12.71 -2.66 -9.33
C VAL A 447 -13.39 -3.76 -8.53
N GLY A 448 -14.10 -4.68 -9.20
CA GLY A 448 -14.75 -5.83 -8.55
C GLY A 448 -13.75 -6.75 -7.84
N LEU A 449 -12.61 -7.01 -8.46
CA LEU A 449 -11.55 -7.85 -7.90
C LEU A 449 -10.77 -7.15 -6.79
N LEU A 450 -10.52 -5.85 -6.91
CA LEU A 450 -9.98 -5.05 -5.80
C LEU A 450 -10.87 -5.20 -4.56
N LYS A 451 -12.19 -5.04 -4.69
CA LYS A 451 -13.12 -5.21 -3.54
C LYS A 451 -13.00 -6.59 -2.88
N LYS A 452 -12.76 -7.66 -3.66
CA LYS A 452 -12.51 -9.01 -3.12
C LYS A 452 -11.17 -9.12 -2.37
N ILE A 453 -10.13 -8.44 -2.83
CA ILE A 453 -8.83 -8.35 -2.14
C ILE A 453 -8.95 -7.50 -0.87
N LEU A 454 -9.65 -6.36 -0.90
CA LEU A 454 -9.68 -5.41 0.20
C LEU A 454 -10.38 -5.95 1.44
N LYS A 455 -11.47 -6.69 1.25
CA LYS A 455 -12.36 -7.12 2.35
C LYS A 455 -11.68 -8.05 3.37
N PRO A 456 -11.00 -9.15 2.99
CA PRO A 456 -10.32 -10.02 3.95
C PRO A 456 -9.23 -9.31 4.76
N PHE A 457 -8.49 -8.39 4.13
CA PHE A 457 -7.40 -7.66 4.76
C PHE A 457 -7.85 -6.36 5.44
N ARG A 458 -9.14 -5.99 5.42
CA ARG A 458 -9.63 -4.70 5.97
C ARG A 458 -8.83 -3.50 5.42
N SER A 459 -8.41 -3.63 4.16
CA SER A 459 -7.55 -2.69 3.44
C SER A 459 -8.38 -1.75 2.58
N LYS A 460 -7.78 -0.65 2.13
CA LYS A 460 -8.48 0.38 1.34
C LYS A 460 -7.66 0.80 0.12
N VAL A 461 -8.30 1.47 -0.84
CA VAL A 461 -7.66 1.99 -2.05
C VAL A 461 -7.85 3.50 -2.17
N ILE A 462 -6.80 4.19 -2.62
CA ILE A 462 -6.90 5.52 -3.25
C ILE A 462 -6.40 5.38 -4.69
N LEU A 463 -7.22 5.82 -5.65
CA LEU A 463 -6.98 5.60 -7.06
C LEU A 463 -7.03 6.94 -7.82
N ALA A 464 -5.99 7.28 -8.56
CA ALA A 464 -6.01 8.38 -9.52
C ALA A 464 -6.34 7.84 -10.91
N THR A 465 -7.30 8.46 -11.59
CA THR A 465 -7.77 7.99 -12.91
C THR A 465 -8.42 9.09 -13.73
N HIS A 466 -8.57 8.81 -15.01
CA HIS A 466 -9.40 9.49 -16.00
C HIS A 466 -10.64 8.66 -16.38
N SER A 467 -10.73 7.42 -15.89
CA SER A 467 -11.82 6.51 -16.21
C SER A 467 -13.12 6.90 -15.51
N LEU A 468 -14.09 7.24 -16.34
CA LEU A 468 -15.48 7.41 -15.92
C LEU A 468 -16.12 6.07 -15.53
N SER A 469 -15.67 4.97 -16.12
CA SER A 469 -16.15 3.62 -15.81
C SER A 469 -15.78 3.24 -14.36
N ILE A 470 -14.55 3.53 -13.93
CA ILE A 470 -14.13 3.34 -12.54
C ILE A 470 -14.89 4.27 -11.60
N THR A 471 -15.01 5.55 -11.97
CA THR A 471 -15.69 6.57 -11.14
C THR A 471 -17.15 6.21 -10.88
N ARG A 472 -17.84 5.60 -11.86
CA ARG A 472 -19.20 5.10 -11.72
C ARG A 472 -19.35 3.98 -10.68
N GLU A 473 -18.28 3.24 -10.38
CA GLU A 473 -18.31 2.12 -9.44
C GLU A 473 -17.99 2.52 -7.99
N VAL A 474 -17.88 3.83 -7.74
CA VAL A 474 -17.48 4.42 -6.45
C VAL A 474 -18.53 5.43 -5.96
N PRO A 475 -18.91 5.40 -4.66
CA PRO A 475 -19.79 6.39 -4.07
C PRO A 475 -19.27 7.83 -4.17
N SER A 476 -20.18 8.77 -4.41
CA SER A 476 -19.87 10.20 -4.61
C SER A 476 -19.00 10.82 -3.51
N ARG A 477 -19.22 10.42 -2.25
CA ARG A 477 -18.43 10.90 -1.10
C ARG A 477 -16.98 10.42 -1.08
N CYS A 478 -16.65 9.44 -1.91
CA CYS A 478 -15.31 8.90 -2.11
C CYS A 478 -14.70 9.37 -3.45
N VAL A 479 -15.38 10.25 -4.21
CA VAL A 479 -14.88 10.82 -5.46
C VAL A 479 -14.43 12.26 -5.22
N HIS A 480 -13.20 12.57 -5.63
CA HIS A 480 -12.55 13.86 -5.47
C HIS A 480 -12.20 14.41 -6.86
N ILE A 481 -12.96 15.41 -7.31
CA ILE A 481 -12.80 16.00 -8.65
C ILE A 481 -11.82 17.14 -8.58
N PHE A 482 -10.76 17.03 -9.36
CA PHE A 482 -9.74 18.05 -9.53
C PHE A 482 -10.11 18.94 -10.71
N HIS A 483 -10.20 20.23 -10.45
CA HIS A 483 -10.61 21.25 -11.42
C HIS A 483 -9.68 22.46 -11.35
N ASP A 484 -9.53 23.21 -12.44
CA ASP A 484 -8.79 24.48 -12.46
C ASP A 484 -9.39 25.38 -13.55
N GLU A 485 -10.04 26.47 -13.14
CA GLU A 485 -10.61 27.48 -14.04
C GLU A 485 -9.66 28.67 -14.27
N GLY A 486 -8.38 28.53 -13.92
CA GLY A 486 -7.38 29.60 -14.00
C GLY A 486 -7.17 30.36 -12.70
N GLU A 487 -7.93 30.05 -11.65
CA GLU A 487 -7.75 30.56 -10.28
C GLU A 487 -6.95 29.60 -9.37
N GLY A 488 -6.51 28.47 -9.92
CA GLY A 488 -5.76 27.43 -9.21
C GLY A 488 -6.58 26.15 -9.00
N LEU A 489 -5.90 25.12 -8.50
CA LEU A 489 -6.50 23.79 -8.30
C LEU A 489 -7.66 23.85 -7.30
N GLU A 490 -8.85 23.44 -7.68
CA GLU A 490 -9.97 23.18 -6.78
C GLU A 490 -10.24 21.68 -6.66
N ILE A 491 -10.69 21.25 -5.48
CA ILE A 491 -11.01 19.85 -5.19
C ILE A 491 -12.45 19.79 -4.67
N LEU A 492 -13.34 19.25 -5.49
CA LEU A 492 -14.78 19.27 -5.23
C LEU A 492 -15.35 17.84 -5.25
N PRO A 493 -16.28 17.50 -4.34
CA PRO A 493 -17.04 16.27 -4.49
C PRO A 493 -18.09 16.43 -5.61
N PRO A 494 -18.52 15.33 -6.26
CA PRO A 494 -19.67 15.35 -7.14
C PRO A 494 -20.94 15.77 -6.37
N PRO A 495 -21.80 16.65 -6.94
CA PRO A 495 -23.06 17.06 -6.32
C PRO A 495 -24.20 16.05 -6.53
N PHE A 496 -23.89 14.86 -7.05
CA PHE A 496 -24.82 13.77 -7.31
C PHE A 496 -24.14 12.43 -7.07
N GLU A 497 -24.94 11.39 -6.89
CA GLU A 497 -24.39 10.04 -6.70
C GLU A 497 -23.73 9.52 -7.98
N THR A 498 -22.47 9.12 -7.86
CA THR A 498 -21.68 8.53 -8.94
C THR A 498 -21.85 7.02 -8.99
N PHE A 499 -22.13 6.37 -7.85
CA PHE A 499 -22.30 4.92 -7.76
C PHE A 499 -23.49 4.42 -8.57
N GLY A 500 -23.21 3.68 -9.65
CA GLY A 500 -24.20 3.26 -10.64
C GLY A 500 -24.74 4.39 -11.52
N GLY A 501 -24.17 5.60 -11.42
CA GLY A 501 -24.60 6.80 -12.10
C GLY A 501 -24.44 6.79 -13.63
N ASN A 502 -25.00 7.80 -14.27
CA ASN A 502 -24.92 7.99 -15.72
C ASN A 502 -23.54 8.54 -16.12
N VAL A 503 -22.82 7.82 -16.99
CA VAL A 503 -21.45 8.15 -17.41
C VAL A 503 -21.37 9.50 -18.12
N GLN A 504 -22.33 9.84 -18.98
CA GLN A 504 -22.38 11.14 -19.66
C GLN A 504 -22.52 12.28 -18.65
N ARG A 505 -23.39 12.13 -17.64
CA ARG A 505 -23.53 13.15 -16.57
C ARG A 505 -22.23 13.31 -15.79
N ILE A 506 -21.56 12.21 -15.45
CA ILE A 506 -20.25 12.24 -14.76
C ILE A 506 -19.24 12.96 -15.66
N SER A 507 -19.17 12.60 -16.94
CA SER A 507 -18.27 13.21 -17.94
C SER A 507 -18.47 14.72 -18.05
N SER A 508 -19.70 15.16 -18.30
CA SER A 508 -20.02 16.58 -18.49
C SER A 508 -19.70 17.41 -17.26
N TYR A 509 -19.80 16.84 -16.05
CA TYR A 509 -19.45 17.56 -14.82
C TYR A 509 -17.93 17.63 -14.60
N ILE A 510 -17.20 16.54 -14.86
CA ILE A 510 -15.75 16.48 -14.60
C ILE A 510 -14.94 17.24 -15.64
N PHE A 511 -15.27 17.08 -16.92
CA PHE A 511 -14.46 17.63 -18.01
C PHE A 511 -15.06 18.90 -18.62
N GLY A 512 -16.34 19.17 -18.35
CA GLY A 512 -17.09 20.22 -19.02
C GLY A 512 -17.14 20.03 -20.54
N ASP A 513 -17.88 20.89 -21.21
CA ASP A 513 -17.87 21.00 -22.68
C ASP A 513 -16.78 21.97 -23.19
N LYS A 514 -15.88 22.42 -22.30
CA LYS A 514 -15.16 23.70 -22.45
C LYS A 514 -13.66 23.64 -22.73
N SER A 515 -13.01 22.48 -22.71
CA SER A 515 -11.53 22.50 -22.65
C SER A 515 -10.77 22.36 -23.97
N ILE A 516 -11.44 22.17 -25.12
CA ILE A 516 -10.77 22.18 -26.43
C ILE A 516 -11.75 22.75 -27.45
N SER A 517 -11.30 23.74 -28.24
CA SER A 517 -11.97 24.09 -29.49
C SER A 517 -12.13 22.81 -30.30
N LYS A 518 -13.34 22.24 -30.36
CA LYS A 518 -13.55 20.91 -30.95
C LYS A 518 -13.08 21.02 -32.40
N PRO A 519 -12.10 20.21 -32.86
CA PRO A 519 -11.65 20.27 -34.25
C PRO A 519 -12.82 20.14 -35.24
N PHE A 520 -13.87 19.42 -34.82
CA PHE A 520 -15.16 19.36 -35.47
C PHE A 520 -15.87 20.72 -35.59
N ASP A 521 -15.99 21.47 -34.49
CA ASP A 521 -16.61 22.80 -34.49
C ASP A 521 -15.78 23.78 -35.34
N GLU A 522 -14.44 23.76 -35.24
CA GLU A 522 -13.56 24.59 -36.09
C GLU A 522 -13.68 24.24 -37.57
N TRP A 523 -13.69 22.95 -37.90
CA TRP A 523 -13.85 22.49 -39.26
C TRP A 523 -15.20 22.93 -39.83
N LEU A 524 -16.30 22.76 -39.08
CA LEU A 524 -17.62 23.22 -39.47
C LEU A 524 -17.65 24.74 -39.68
N GLU A 525 -17.04 25.51 -38.80
CA GLU A 525 -16.94 26.96 -38.95
C GLU A 525 -16.12 27.38 -40.18
N LEU A 526 -15.03 26.66 -40.49
CA LEU A 526 -14.24 26.89 -41.71
C LEU A 526 -15.03 26.56 -42.98
N GLN A 527 -15.74 25.43 -43.00
CA GLN A 527 -16.60 25.05 -44.13
C GLN A 527 -17.73 26.06 -44.33
N LEU A 528 -18.39 26.49 -43.25
CA LEU A 528 -19.45 27.49 -43.30
C LEU A 528 -18.93 28.87 -43.74
N LYS A 529 -17.74 29.29 -43.30
CA LYS A 529 -17.11 30.52 -43.78
C LYS A 529 -16.76 30.46 -45.27
N GLY A 530 -16.39 29.29 -45.78
CA GLY A 530 -16.06 29.08 -47.19
C GLY A 530 -17.29 28.99 -48.11
N ILE A 531 -18.31 28.23 -47.70
CA ILE A 531 -19.51 27.95 -48.50
C ILE A 531 -20.56 29.07 -48.33
N GLY A 532 -20.65 29.65 -47.14
CA GLY A 532 -21.56 30.75 -46.79
C GLY A 532 -23.03 30.37 -46.65
N ASP A 533 -23.37 29.09 -46.82
CA ASP A 533 -24.73 28.59 -46.79
C ASP A 533 -24.80 27.23 -46.04
N PRO A 534 -25.48 27.18 -44.88
CA PRO A 534 -25.69 25.95 -44.11
C PRO A 534 -26.43 24.85 -44.87
N GLU A 535 -27.44 25.21 -45.67
CA GLU A 535 -28.26 24.22 -46.41
C GLU A 535 -27.42 23.58 -47.51
N LYS A 536 -26.63 24.38 -48.20
CA LYS A 536 -25.69 23.90 -49.22
C LYS A 536 -24.59 23.02 -48.63
N LEU A 537 -24.09 23.33 -47.44
CA LEU A 537 -23.12 22.45 -46.76
C LEU A 537 -23.76 21.09 -46.40
N ILE A 538 -25.02 21.08 -45.96
CA ILE A 538 -25.76 19.83 -45.70
C ILE A 538 -25.92 19.01 -46.98
N GLU A 539 -26.31 19.64 -48.09
CA GLU A 539 -26.43 18.97 -49.40
C GLU A 539 -25.08 18.44 -49.90
N MET A 540 -23.99 19.18 -49.71
CA MET A 540 -22.65 18.76 -50.11
C MET A 540 -22.13 17.56 -49.32
N LEU A 541 -22.59 17.37 -48.08
CA LEU A 541 -22.19 16.26 -47.23
C LEU A 541 -22.99 14.98 -47.51
N ASP A 542 -24.21 15.09 -48.05
CA ASP A 542 -25.06 13.97 -48.49
C ASP A 542 -25.07 12.77 -47.51
N GLU A 543 -24.45 11.64 -47.87
CA GLU A 543 -24.41 10.43 -47.02
C GLU A 543 -23.40 10.50 -45.84
N GLU A 544 -22.52 11.49 -45.81
CA GLU A 544 -21.49 11.67 -44.77
C GLU A 544 -21.98 12.50 -43.57
N ILE A 545 -23.29 12.78 -43.48
CA ILE A 545 -23.88 13.62 -42.45
C ILE A 545 -24.65 12.82 -41.38
N ASN A 546 -24.66 13.30 -40.14
CA ASN A 546 -25.50 12.78 -39.06
C ASN A 546 -26.38 13.88 -38.44
N GLU A 547 -27.37 13.48 -37.64
CA GLU A 547 -28.34 14.41 -37.04
C GLU A 547 -27.67 15.49 -36.16
N GLU A 548 -26.63 15.14 -35.41
CA GLU A 548 -25.88 16.09 -34.59
C GLU A 548 -25.16 17.15 -35.44
N MET A 549 -24.58 16.72 -36.57
CA MET A 549 -23.88 17.59 -37.51
C MET A 549 -24.85 18.54 -38.22
N ILE A 550 -26.04 18.07 -38.63
CA ILE A 550 -27.11 18.92 -39.16
C ILE A 550 -27.51 19.99 -38.14
N MET A 551 -27.80 19.58 -36.90
CA MET A 551 -28.19 20.52 -35.84
C MET A 551 -27.10 21.57 -35.59
N LYS A 552 -25.83 21.15 -35.59
CA LYS A 552 -24.69 22.04 -35.38
C LYS A 552 -24.47 22.99 -36.56
N ILE A 553 -24.54 22.51 -37.81
CA ILE A 553 -24.45 23.32 -39.03
C ILE A 553 -25.53 24.40 -39.04
N MET A 554 -26.79 24.03 -38.76
CA MET A 554 -27.90 24.97 -38.70
C MET A 554 -27.75 25.97 -37.56
N SER A 555 -27.29 25.53 -36.38
CA SER A 555 -27.01 26.41 -35.23
C SER A 555 -25.90 27.43 -35.53
N LEU A 556 -24.78 26.98 -36.12
CA LEU A 556 -23.68 27.86 -36.50
C LEU A 556 -24.08 28.80 -37.64
N GLY A 557 -24.83 28.30 -38.62
CA GLY A 557 -25.43 29.08 -39.70
C GLY A 557 -26.26 30.26 -39.20
N LYS A 558 -27.16 30.02 -38.25
CA LYS A 558 -27.94 31.08 -37.59
C LYS A 558 -27.06 32.12 -36.89
N LYS A 559 -25.99 31.67 -36.23
CA LYS A 559 -25.04 32.54 -35.52
C LYS A 559 -24.24 33.45 -36.47
N TYR A 560 -23.86 32.96 -37.65
CA TYR A 560 -23.01 33.69 -38.60
C TYR A 560 -23.78 34.46 -39.70
N HIS A 561 -24.97 34.00 -40.07
CA HIS A 561 -25.70 34.52 -41.24
C HIS A 561 -27.08 35.11 -40.94
N GLY A 562 -27.49 35.19 -39.66
CA GLY A 562 -28.59 36.04 -39.20
C GLY A 562 -29.87 35.96 -40.04
N ARG A 563 -30.54 34.80 -40.01
CA ARG A 563 -31.97 34.70 -40.33
C ARG A 563 -32.70 33.92 -39.25
#